data_AF-A0A2U1S0E7-F1
#
_entry.id   AF-A0A2U1S0E7-F1
#
_cell.length_a   1.000
_cell.length_b   1.000
_cell.length_c   1.000
_cell.angle_alpha   90.00
_cell.angle_beta   90.00
_cell.angle_gamma   90.00
#
_symmetry.space_group_name_H-M   'P 1'
#
loop_
_entity.id
_entity.type
_entity.pdbx_description
1 polymer ?
#
loop_
_entity_poly.entity_id
_entity_poly.type
_entity_poly.pdbx_seq_one_letter_code
_entity_poly.pdbx_strand_id
1 'polypeptide(L)' 'MKKDLLSIGDLAASEIDSLFILASDLKAQQHKDIAHSLLPGKTLGMIFEKPSLRTRVTFEVGMTQLGGRAIY' A
#
# COMPACT_ATOMS: atom_id res chain seq x y z
N MET A 1 16.37 9.82 -2.79
CA MET A 1 15.30 10.82 -3.01
C MET A 1 13.97 10.12 -2.76
N LYS A 2 13.00 10.78 -2.12
CA LYS A 2 11.65 10.21 -1.95
C LYS A 2 10.93 10.26 -3.30
N LYS A 3 10.21 9.20 -3.67
CA LYS A 3 9.38 9.14 -4.88
C LYS A 3 7.91 9.22 -4.46
N ASP A 4 7.16 10.13 -5.06
CA ASP A 4 5.72 10.27 -4.84
C ASP A 4 4.95 9.60 -6.01
N LEU A 5 3.70 9.19 -5.76
CA LEU A 5 2.79 8.64 -6.76
C LEU A 5 1.57 9.55 -6.88
N LEU A 6 1.66 10.54 -7.77
CA LEU A 6 0.60 11.53 -7.99
C LEU A 6 -0.20 11.21 -9.25
N SER A 7 0.48 10.67 -10.26
CA SER A 7 -0.11 10.22 -11.52
C SER A 7 0.50 8.88 -11.97
N ILE A 8 -0.27 8.08 -12.70
CA ILE A 8 0.25 6.86 -13.36
C ILE A 8 1.31 7.25 -14.41
N GLY A 9 1.22 8.45 -14.99
CA GLY A 9 2.22 8.97 -15.94
C GLY A 9 3.60 9.22 -15.34
N ASP A 10 3.73 9.23 -14.00
CA ASP A 10 5.01 9.38 -13.29
C ASP A 10 5.78 8.04 -13.21
N LEU A 11 5.17 6.94 -13.66
CA LEU A 11 5.74 5.61 -13.65
C LEU A 11 6.17 5.18 -15.05
N ALA A 12 7.38 4.63 -15.15
CA ALA A 12 7.76 3.87 -16.33
C ALA A 12 6.96 2.56 -16.40
N ALA A 13 6.76 2.01 -17.61
CA ALA A 13 6.03 0.76 -17.80
C ALA A 13 6.61 -0.40 -16.95
N SER A 14 7.94 -0.48 -16.85
CA SER A 14 8.62 -1.48 -16.02
C SER A 14 8.35 -1.33 -14.52
N GLU A 15 8.10 -0.11 -14.05
CA GLU A 15 7.74 0.14 -12.65
C GLU A 15 6.29 -0.29 -12.38
N ILE A 16 5.40 -0.10 -13.35
CA ILE A 16 4.02 -0.60 -13.29
C ILE A 16 4.03 -2.13 -13.22
N ASP A 17 4.80 -2.80 -14.09
CA ASP A 17 4.94 -4.26 -14.06
C ASP A 17 5.49 -4.74 -12.71
N SER A 18 6.49 -4.05 -12.17
CA SER A 18 7.07 -4.37 -10.85
C SER A 18 6.05 -4.20 -9.72
N LEU A 19 5.18 -3.17 -9.78
CA LEU A 19 4.10 -2.98 -8.82
C LEU A 19 3.10 -4.13 -8.86
N PHE A 20 2.72 -4.60 -10.04
CA PHE A 20 1.80 -5.74 -10.17
C PHE A 20 2.40 -7.05 -9.70
N ILE A 21 3.69 -7.30 -9.97
CA ILE A 21 4.41 -8.45 -9.46
C ILE A 21 4.42 -8.43 -7.92
N LEU A 22 4.78 -7.30 -7.33
CA LEU A 22 4.80 -7.14 -5.87
C LEU A 22 3.39 -7.32 -5.26
N ALA A 23 2.36 -6.72 -5.86
CA ALA A 23 0.99 -6.86 -5.38
C ALA A 23 0.51 -8.32 -5.43
N SER A 24 0.86 -9.05 -6.49
CA SER A 24 0.53 -10.48 -6.62
C SER A 24 1.23 -11.32 -5.56
N ASP A 25 2.52 -11.06 -5.31
CA ASP A 25 3.31 -11.78 -4.31
C ASP A 25 2.79 -11.54 -2.89
N LEU A 26 2.56 -10.29 -2.49
CA LEU A 26 1.99 -9.96 -1.18
C LEU A 26 0.62 -10.59 -0.97
N LYS A 27 -0.23 -10.58 -2.02
CA LYS A 27 -1.52 -11.26 -1.99
C LYS A 27 -1.35 -12.77 -1.80
N ALA A 28 -0.42 -13.41 -2.51
CA ALA A 28 -0.15 -14.84 -2.36
C ALA A 28 0.38 -15.20 -0.97
N GLN A 29 1.25 -14.37 -0.39
CA GLN A 29 1.73 -14.53 0.99
C GLN A 29 0.59 -14.41 1.99
N GLN A 30 -0.29 -13.41 1.83
CA GLN A 30 -1.48 -13.24 2.66
C GLN A 30 -2.42 -14.45 2.58
N HIS A 31 -2.64 -15.02 1.39
CA HIS A 31 -3.47 -16.22 1.23
C HIS A 31 -2.88 -17.49 1.85
N LYS A 32 -1.57 -17.52 2.08
CA LYS A 32 -0.85 -18.65 2.70
C LYS A 32 -0.60 -18.43 4.19
N ASP A 33 -1.18 -17.38 4.78
CA ASP A 33 -0.95 -16.94 6.16
C ASP A 33 0.55 -16.72 6.49
N ILE A 34 1.33 -16.34 5.47
CA ILE A 34 2.75 -16.01 5.63
C ILE A 34 2.84 -14.56 6.09
N ALA A 35 3.35 -14.34 7.30
CA ALA A 35 3.54 -13.00 7.84
C ALA A 35 4.60 -12.22 7.04
N HIS A 36 4.26 -11.00 6.63
CA HIS A 36 5.13 -10.12 5.82
C HIS A 36 5.07 -8.67 6.31
N SER A 37 5.68 -8.42 7.47
CA SER A 37 5.73 -7.10 8.11
C SER A 37 6.81 -6.20 7.48
N LEU A 38 6.51 -5.57 6.34
CA LEU A 38 7.44 -4.70 5.60
C LEU A 38 7.52 -3.25 6.11
N LEU A 39 6.53 -2.81 6.89
CA LEU A 39 6.40 -1.43 7.38
C LEU A 39 6.33 -1.31 8.92
N PRO A 40 7.12 -2.08 9.70
CA PRO A 40 7.05 -2.05 11.15
C PRO A 40 7.36 -0.64 11.69
N GLY A 41 6.49 -0.14 12.56
CA GLY A 41 6.62 1.18 13.19
C GLY A 41 6.39 2.37 12.25
N LYS A 42 5.99 2.16 10.99
CA LYS A 42 5.64 3.24 10.07
C LYS A 42 4.19 3.68 10.28
N THR A 43 3.95 4.98 10.16
CA THR A 43 2.63 5.59 10.26
C THR A 43 2.29 6.30 8.96
N LEU A 44 1.12 5.98 8.38
CA LEU A 44 0.55 6.65 7.22
C LEU A 44 -0.50 7.67 7.68
N GLY A 45 -0.30 8.95 7.39
CA GLY A 45 -1.36 9.96 7.54
C GLY A 45 -2.25 9.99 6.29
N MET A 46 -3.56 9.92 6.48
CA MET A 46 -4.53 9.86 5.40
C MET A 46 -5.44 11.10 5.42
N ILE A 47 -5.26 11.99 4.45
CA ILE A 47 -6.05 13.22 4.34
C ILE A 47 -7.08 13.05 3.23
N PHE A 48 -8.37 13.16 3.57
CA PHE A 48 -9.48 13.08 2.62
C PHE A 48 -10.39 14.30 2.72
N GLU A 49 -10.43 15.12 1.67
CA GLU A 49 -11.41 16.22 1.57
C GLU A 49 -12.84 15.73 1.31
N LYS A 50 -12.97 14.56 0.67
CA LYS A 50 -14.24 13.90 0.38
C LYS A 50 -14.26 12.51 1.00
N PRO A 51 -15.38 12.09 1.62
CA PRO A 51 -15.46 10.77 2.24
C PRO A 51 -15.29 9.67 1.20
N SER A 52 -14.37 8.73 1.45
CA SER A 52 -14.18 7.52 0.63
C SER A 52 -13.98 6.29 1.52
N LEU A 53 -15.02 5.47 1.65
CA LEU A 53 -14.97 4.27 2.49
C LEU A 53 -13.99 3.23 1.95
N ARG A 54 -14.07 2.92 0.65
CA ARG A 54 -13.21 1.89 0.05
C ARG A 54 -11.74 2.25 0.19
N THR A 55 -11.37 3.48 -0.23
CA THR A 55 -9.99 3.94 -0.18
C THR A 55 -9.47 3.94 1.26
N ARG A 56 -10.19 4.56 2.20
CA ARG A 56 -9.79 4.60 3.62
C ARG A 56 -9.54 3.21 4.19
N VAL A 57 -10.51 2.30 4.04
CA VAL A 57 -10.43 0.95 4.59
C VAL A 57 -9.29 0.16 3.95
N THR A 58 -9.09 0.26 2.64
CA THR A 58 -7.99 -0.49 1.98
C THR A 58 -6.61 -0.01 2.40
N PHE A 59 -6.42 1.29 2.61
CA PHE A 59 -5.14 1.82 3.11
C PHE A 59 -4.89 1.43 4.57
N GLU A 60 -5.92 1.46 5.42
CA GLU A 60 -5.83 1.03 6.82
C GLU A 60 -5.49 -0.46 6.95
N VAL A 61 -6.18 -1.31 6.18
CA VAL A 61 -5.93 -2.76 6.12
C VAL A 61 -4.53 -3.04 5.59
N GLY A 62 -4.13 -2.40 4.48
CA GLY A 62 -2.80 -2.60 3.88
C GLY A 62 -1.67 -2.21 4.85
N MET A 63 -1.79 -1.06 5.52
CA MET A 63 -0.80 -0.66 6.53
C MET A 63 -0.74 -1.66 7.69
N THR A 64 -1.89 -2.13 8.17
CA THR A 64 -1.97 -3.09 9.28
C THR A 64 -1.34 -4.44 8.91
N GLN A 65 -1.64 -4.98 7.71
CA GLN A 65 -1.07 -6.23 7.20
C GLN A 65 0.45 -6.16 7.10
N LEU A 66 0.98 -4.99 6.71
CA LEU A 66 2.42 -4.76 6.61
C LEU A 66 3.09 -4.41 7.96
N GLY A 67 2.37 -4.46 9.08
CA GLY A 67 2.91 -4.17 10.42
C GLY A 67 3.04 -2.67 10.75
N GLY A 68 2.49 -1.81 9.91
CA GLY A 68 2.39 -0.37 10.12
C GLY A 68 1.05 0.06 10.70
N ARG A 69 0.84 1.37 10.79
CA ARG A 69 -0.41 1.99 11.27
C ARG A 69 -0.86 3.06 10.29
N ALA A 70 -2.16 3.25 10.14
CA ALA A 70 -2.73 4.39 9.42
C ALA A 70 -3.48 5.29 10.40
N ILE A 71 -3.40 6.59 10.19
CA ILE A 71 -4.15 7.61 10.93
C ILE A 71 -4.97 8.37 9.90
N TYR A 72 -6.28 8.43 10.15
CA TYR A 72 -7.24 9.22 9.40
C TYR A 72 -7.55 10.50 10.17
#